data_AF-A0A8B8DVP0-F1
#
_entry.id   AF-A0A8B8DVP0-F1
#
_cell.length_a   1.000
_cell.length_b   1.000
_cell.length_c   1.000
_cell.angle_alpha   90.00
_cell.angle_beta   90.00
_cell.angle_gamma   90.00
#
_symmetry.space_group_name_H-M   'P 1'
#
loop_
_entity.id
_entity.type
_entity.pdbx_description
1 polymer ?
#
loop_
_entity_poly.entity_id
_entity_poly.type
_entity_poly.pdbx_seq_one_letter_code
_entity_poly.pdbx_strand_id
1 'polypeptide(L)'
;MDYLPITYQRPDSGAPHQPTPMRELLKSLLHEELVNPHLDNQGPLKWTQAFQLHHHYHPGEVKVFIKDGVLRVHAKHVRGEDDENCDIRESKRYVTLPRNIERNKLHCYSHGHQLVVEAPFAIKIEKENGVEVEIKETDEEETSDDDKSSSFKHEIDLSVFKPDHISVRRFDHDVVIRAEHSQDEDGIKVSRSFHREFKIPSNAVSGEIRCQRNKSGLLIFRAPLAADDS
;
A
#
# COMPACT_ATOMS: atom_id res chain seq x y z
N MET A 1 11.07 -20.58 15.37
CA MET A 1 10.84 -19.12 15.50
C MET A 1 11.00 -18.59 14.10
N ASP A 2 9.92 -18.07 13.53
CA ASP A 2 9.91 -17.66 12.14
C ASP A 2 10.27 -16.17 12.07
N TYR A 3 11.37 -15.88 11.40
CA TYR A 3 11.87 -14.52 11.23
C TYR A 3 11.20 -13.91 10.00
N LEU A 4 10.85 -12.63 10.08
CA LEU A 4 10.45 -11.87 8.91
C LEU A 4 11.72 -11.56 8.09
N PRO A 5 11.77 -11.91 6.80
CA PRO A 5 12.88 -11.53 5.95
C PRO A 5 12.93 -10.00 5.85
N ILE A 6 14.14 -9.45 5.86
CA ILE A 6 14.38 -8.02 5.66
C ILE A 6 14.85 -7.83 4.22
N THR A 7 14.07 -7.12 3.43
CA THR A 7 14.49 -6.73 2.08
C THR A 7 15.40 -5.51 2.16
N TYR A 8 16.63 -5.63 1.67
CA TYR A 8 17.60 -4.54 1.67
C TYR A 8 17.53 -3.82 0.32
N GLN A 9 17.01 -2.59 0.30
CA GLN A 9 17.14 -1.75 -0.88
C GLN A 9 18.58 -1.24 -0.94
N ARG A 10 19.41 -1.88 -1.78
CA ARG A 10 20.78 -1.42 -2.01
C ARG A 10 20.75 0.00 -2.59
N PRO A 11 21.63 0.91 -2.15
CA PRO A 11 21.97 2.06 -2.97
C PRO A 11 22.61 1.50 -4.25
N ASP A 12 22.05 1.91 -5.37
CA ASP A 12 22.29 1.41 -6.72
C ASP A 12 23.73 0.98 -7.01
N SER A 13 23.92 -0.29 -7.41
CA SER A 13 25.18 -0.79 -7.94
C SER A 13 25.23 -0.54 -9.44
N GLY A 14 25.64 0.66 -9.84
CA GLY A 14 26.42 0.88 -11.06
C GLY A 14 25.71 1.00 -12.41
N ALA A 15 24.38 1.09 -12.49
CA ALA A 15 23.70 1.52 -13.72
C ALA A 15 23.47 3.04 -13.69
N PRO A 16 23.59 3.78 -14.81
CA PRO A 16 23.23 5.19 -14.85
C PRO A 16 21.71 5.32 -14.92
N HIS A 17 21.03 5.00 -13.83
CA HIS A 17 19.68 5.48 -13.60
C HIS A 17 19.77 6.83 -12.93
N GLN A 18 19.12 7.83 -13.53
CA GLN A 18 18.94 9.12 -12.87
C GLN A 18 18.38 8.84 -11.47
N PRO A 19 19.05 9.29 -10.40
CA PRO A 19 18.52 9.09 -9.06
C PRO A 19 17.18 9.79 -9.02
N THR A 20 16.09 9.05 -8.85
CA THR A 20 14.84 9.67 -8.42
C THR A 20 15.14 10.24 -7.05
N PRO A 21 15.17 11.58 -6.89
CA PRO A 21 15.55 12.17 -5.62
C PRO A 21 14.60 11.62 -4.55
N MET A 22 15.06 11.51 -3.30
CA MET A 22 14.21 11.09 -2.18
C MET A 22 12.88 11.86 -2.12
N ARG A 23 12.84 13.08 -2.69
CA ARG A 23 11.63 13.88 -2.89
C ARG A 23 10.62 13.24 -3.86
N GLU A 24 11.05 12.55 -4.90
CA GLU A 24 10.20 11.79 -5.84
C GLU A 24 9.75 10.45 -5.25
N LEU A 25 10.58 9.76 -4.46
CA LEU A 25 10.17 8.56 -3.73
C LEU A 25 9.21 8.90 -2.57
N LEU A 26 9.47 9.99 -1.86
CA LEU A 26 8.53 10.53 -0.89
C LEU A 26 7.28 11.04 -1.60
N LYS A 27 7.37 11.66 -2.78
CA LYS A 27 6.19 12.01 -3.59
C LYS A 27 5.44 10.79 -4.10
N SER A 28 6.05 9.64 -4.38
CA SER A 28 5.31 8.44 -4.77
C SER A 28 4.62 7.81 -3.56
N LEU A 29 5.23 7.88 -2.38
CA LEU A 29 4.62 7.53 -1.10
C LEU A 29 3.59 8.57 -0.60
N LEU A 30 3.73 9.85 -0.99
CA LEU A 30 2.80 10.95 -0.68
C LEU A 30 1.71 11.13 -1.74
N HIS A 31 1.90 10.68 -2.98
CA HIS A 31 0.84 10.67 -4.01
C HIS A 31 -0.22 9.61 -3.68
N GLU A 32 0.11 8.61 -2.87
CA GLU A 32 -0.89 7.76 -2.20
C GLU A 32 -1.80 8.57 -1.26
N GLU A 33 -1.36 9.72 -0.73
CA GLU A 33 -2.13 10.54 0.24
C GLU A 33 -2.62 11.90 -0.29
N LEU A 34 -2.11 12.46 -1.40
CA LEU A 34 -2.32 13.90 -1.71
C LEU A 34 -2.92 14.28 -3.08
N VAL A 35 -3.49 13.36 -3.87
CA VAL A 35 -4.24 13.75 -5.08
C VAL A 35 -5.66 13.19 -5.06
N ASN A 36 -6.51 13.78 -4.22
CA ASN A 36 -7.88 14.16 -4.58
C ASN A 36 -8.51 14.94 -3.42
N PRO A 37 -8.81 16.25 -3.58
CA PRO A 37 -9.39 17.09 -2.52
C PRO A 37 -10.87 16.78 -2.20
N HIS A 38 -11.42 15.72 -2.77
CA HIS A 38 -12.75 15.20 -2.45
C HIS A 38 -12.63 13.73 -2.08
N LEU A 39 -12.37 13.41 -0.81
CA LEU A 39 -12.86 12.16 -0.20
C LEU A 39 -12.69 12.17 1.32
N ASP A 40 -13.79 11.83 2.00
CA ASP A 40 -13.94 11.70 3.45
C ASP A 40 -12.85 10.86 4.14
N ASN A 41 -12.16 11.45 5.11
CA ASN A 41 -11.71 10.88 6.39
C ASN A 41 -11.46 9.36 6.46
N GLN A 42 -10.73 8.78 5.51
CA GLN A 42 -10.25 7.40 5.59
C GLN A 42 -8.86 7.43 6.24
N GLY A 43 -8.74 6.77 7.40
CA GLY A 43 -7.45 6.58 8.07
C GLY A 43 -6.45 5.81 7.19
N PRO A 44 -5.20 5.63 7.65
CA PRO A 44 -4.16 4.99 6.87
C PRO A 44 -4.57 3.58 6.43
N LEU A 45 -4.31 3.26 5.17
CA LEU A 45 -4.69 2.01 4.49
C LEU A 45 -3.85 0.80 4.92
N LYS A 46 -2.66 1.11 5.40
CA LYS A 46 -1.70 0.16 5.96
C LYS A 46 -1.20 0.68 7.29
N TRP A 47 -0.82 -0.26 8.14
CA TRP A 47 -0.04 0.04 9.32
C TRP A 47 1.43 0.08 8.92
N THR A 48 2.13 1.16 9.28
CA THR A 48 3.57 1.34 9.03
C THR A 48 4.26 1.74 10.32
N GLN A 49 5.37 1.09 10.63
CA GLN A 49 6.22 1.41 11.76
C GLN A 49 7.68 1.53 11.30
N ALA A 50 8.27 2.70 11.56
CA ALA A 50 9.68 2.94 11.33
C ALA A 50 10.50 2.82 12.63
N PHE A 51 11.71 2.29 12.52
CA PHE A 51 12.71 2.24 13.57
C PHE A 51 14.01 2.86 13.06
N GLN A 52 14.51 3.88 13.76
CA GLN A 52 15.84 4.39 13.53
C GLN A 52 16.86 3.42 14.12
N LEU A 53 17.62 2.74 13.25
CA LEU A 53 18.77 1.95 13.63
C LEU A 53 19.97 2.87 13.85
N HIS A 54 20.86 2.46 14.76
CA HIS A 54 22.16 3.11 14.92
C HIS A 54 23.06 2.75 13.73
N HIS A 55 23.90 3.68 13.29
CA HIS A 55 24.84 3.50 12.18
C HIS A 55 25.92 2.43 12.40
N HIS A 56 25.97 1.81 13.59
CA HIS A 56 26.91 0.73 13.91
C HIS A 56 26.31 -0.66 13.62
N TYR A 57 25.01 -0.75 13.34
CA TYR A 57 24.38 -2.03 13.05
C TYR A 57 24.44 -2.32 11.56
N HIS A 58 25.03 -3.44 11.19
CA HIS A 58 24.91 -3.96 9.84
C HIS A 58 23.51 -4.55 9.63
N PRO A 59 22.98 -4.52 8.40
CA PRO A 59 21.62 -4.96 8.16
C PRO A 59 21.38 -6.45 8.51
N GLY A 60 22.39 -7.30 8.34
CA GLY A 60 22.35 -8.73 8.72
C GLY A 60 22.40 -9.01 10.24
N GLU A 61 22.69 -7.98 11.05
CA GLU A 61 22.73 -8.06 12.53
C GLU A 61 21.36 -7.76 13.16
N VAL A 62 20.36 -7.47 12.33
CA VAL A 62 19.00 -7.15 12.73
C VAL A 62 18.10 -8.35 12.46
N LYS A 63 17.39 -8.79 13.50
CA LYS A 63 16.39 -9.85 13.42
C LYS A 63 15.03 -9.27 13.75
N VAL A 64 14.08 -9.48 12.85
CA VAL A 64 12.67 -9.10 13.03
C VAL A 64 11.84 -10.36 13.14
N PHE A 65 11.02 -10.45 14.18
CA PHE A 65 10.13 -11.59 14.37
C PHE A 65 8.91 -11.20 15.19
N ILE A 66 7.86 -12.01 15.11
CA ILE A 66 6.61 -11.79 15.84
C ILE A 66 6.50 -12.83 16.94
N LYS A 67 6.14 -12.40 18.14
CA LYS A 67 5.81 -13.31 19.24
C LYS A 67 4.65 -12.73 20.04
N ASP A 68 3.60 -13.51 20.23
CA ASP A 68 2.41 -13.14 21.03
C ASP A 68 1.76 -11.82 20.57
N GLY A 69 1.69 -11.59 19.25
CA GLY A 69 1.14 -10.36 18.66
C GLY A 69 2.03 -9.12 18.81
N VAL A 70 3.26 -9.29 19.29
CA VAL A 70 4.26 -8.22 19.41
C VAL A 70 5.32 -8.40 18.33
N LEU A 71 5.49 -7.37 17.51
CA LEU A 71 6.63 -7.22 16.62
C LEU A 71 7.88 -6.95 17.47
N ARG A 72 8.93 -7.76 17.28
CA ARG A 72 10.20 -7.65 17.98
C ARG A 72 11.30 -7.38 16.98
N VAL A 73 11.99 -6.27 17.16
CA VAL A 73 13.20 -5.91 16.41
C VAL A 73 14.37 -6.05 17.35
N HIS A 74 15.30 -6.93 17.00
CA HIS A 74 16.50 -7.21 17.79
C HIS A 74 17.74 -6.97 16.93
N ALA A 75 18.50 -5.92 17.24
CA ALA A 75 19.77 -5.61 16.61
C ALA A 75 20.91 -5.94 17.58
N LYS A 76 21.89 -6.75 17.15
CA LYS A 76 23.04 -7.13 17.97
C LYS A 76 24.32 -7.11 17.16
N HIS A 77 25.21 -6.18 17.48
CA HIS A 77 26.57 -6.08 16.93
C HIS A 77 27.56 -6.60 17.98
N VAL A 78 28.54 -7.39 17.54
CA VAL A 78 29.64 -7.88 18.37
C VAL A 78 30.94 -7.54 17.65
N ARG A 79 31.82 -6.81 18.32
CA ARG A 79 33.14 -6.43 17.81
C ARG A 79 34.21 -6.93 18.76
N GLY A 80 35.13 -7.76 18.28
CA GLY A 80 36.20 -8.36 19.09
C GLY A 80 36.66 -9.66 18.45
N GLU A 81 37.92 -10.05 18.67
CA GLU A 81 38.49 -11.28 18.11
C GLU A 81 38.23 -12.51 19.01
N ASP A 82 38.02 -12.28 20.32
CA ASP A 82 37.73 -13.30 21.32
C ASP A 82 36.59 -12.87 22.27
N ASP A 83 36.07 -13.83 23.03
CA ASP A 83 34.96 -13.61 23.97
C ASP A 83 35.36 -12.72 25.17
N GLU A 84 36.66 -12.58 25.44
CA GLU A 84 37.19 -11.84 26.59
C GLU A 84 37.36 -10.35 26.31
N ASN A 85 37.57 -9.97 25.04
CA ASN A 85 37.75 -8.59 24.60
C ASN A 85 36.77 -8.24 23.47
N CYS A 86 35.48 -8.46 23.74
CA CYS A 86 34.40 -8.11 22.82
C CYS A 86 33.54 -6.94 23.31
N ASP A 87 33.32 -5.97 22.42
CA ASP A 87 32.31 -4.94 22.54
C ASP A 87 30.99 -5.46 21.97
N ILE A 88 30.01 -5.69 22.84
CA ILE A 88 28.66 -6.07 22.44
C ILE A 88 27.75 -4.85 22.51
N ARG A 89 27.11 -4.52 21.38
CA ARG A 89 26.04 -3.53 21.32
C ARG A 89 24.74 -4.24 20.97
N GLU A 90 23.75 -4.14 21.85
CA GLU A 90 22.44 -4.78 21.67
C GLU A 90 21.33 -3.73 21.81
N SER A 91 20.32 -3.80 20.93
CA SER A 91 19.12 -2.97 20.98
C SER A 91 17.89 -3.83 20.70
N LYS A 92 16.86 -3.67 21.52
CA LYS A 92 15.59 -4.38 21.39
C LYS A 92 14.44 -3.37 21.35
N ARG A 93 13.59 -3.46 20.34
CA ARG A 93 12.37 -2.68 20.19
C ARG A 93 11.18 -3.61 20.06
N TYR A 94 10.06 -3.19 20.65
CA TYR A 94 8.83 -3.96 20.72
C TYR A 94 7.67 -3.06 20.32
N VAL A 95 6.82 -3.55 19.42
CA VAL A 95 5.59 -2.85 19.03
C VAL A 95 4.44 -3.84 18.99
N THR A 96 3.37 -3.53 19.71
CA THR A 96 2.13 -4.31 19.65
C THR A 96 1.50 -4.13 18.28
N LEU A 97 1.31 -5.23 17.55
CA LEU A 97 0.67 -5.16 16.25
C LEU A 97 -0.83 -4.85 16.42
N PRO A 98 -1.40 -3.97 15.59
CA PRO A 98 -2.85 -3.80 15.56
C PRO A 98 -3.54 -5.13 15.28
N ARG A 99 -4.77 -5.30 15.79
CA ARG A 99 -5.52 -6.55 15.62
C ARG A 99 -6.00 -6.74 14.18
N ASN A 100 -6.24 -5.65 13.48
CA ASN A 100 -6.88 -5.60 12.17
C ASN A 100 -5.87 -5.47 11.03
N ILE A 101 -4.63 -5.95 11.15
CA ILE A 101 -3.69 -6.02 10.00
C ILE A 101 -3.68 -7.42 9.38
N GLU A 102 -3.44 -7.49 8.07
CA GLU A 102 -3.17 -8.76 7.36
C GLU A 102 -1.74 -9.22 7.70
N ARG A 103 -1.59 -9.96 8.81
CA ARG A 103 -0.27 -10.34 9.37
C ARG A 103 0.59 -11.18 8.43
N ASN A 104 -0.03 -11.97 7.55
CA ASN A 104 0.65 -12.75 6.52
C ASN A 104 1.29 -11.87 5.43
N LYS A 105 0.88 -10.60 5.31
CA LYS A 105 1.45 -9.60 4.41
C LYS A 105 2.42 -8.65 5.10
N LEU A 106 2.79 -8.92 6.36
CA LEU A 106 3.86 -8.19 7.02
C LEU A 106 5.15 -8.37 6.24
N HIS A 107 5.74 -7.25 5.86
CA HIS A 107 7.07 -7.25 5.28
C HIS A 107 7.91 -6.16 5.93
N CYS A 108 9.22 -6.37 5.86
CA CYS A 108 10.19 -5.47 6.44
C CYS A 108 11.22 -5.12 5.37
N TYR A 109 11.54 -3.84 5.25
CA TYR A 109 12.62 -3.37 4.42
C TYR A 109 13.45 -2.34 5.15
N SER A 110 14.70 -2.16 4.72
CA SER A 110 15.54 -1.09 5.25
C SER A 110 16.05 -0.18 4.14
N HIS A 111 16.05 1.12 4.43
CA HIS A 111 16.68 2.14 3.61
C HIS A 111 17.70 2.89 4.47
N GLY A 112 19.00 2.69 4.21
CA GLY A 112 20.06 3.21 5.07
C GLY A 112 19.93 2.71 6.52
N HIS A 113 19.78 3.63 7.47
CA HIS A 113 19.62 3.30 8.89
C HIS A 113 18.15 3.27 9.35
N GLN A 114 17.19 3.30 8.43
CA GLN A 114 15.78 3.21 8.76
C GLN A 114 15.25 1.82 8.42
N LEU A 115 14.78 1.10 9.44
CA LEU A 115 14.04 -0.13 9.27
C LEU A 115 12.55 0.19 9.24
N VAL A 116 11.85 -0.24 8.20
CA VAL A 116 10.40 -0.07 8.08
C VAL A 116 9.75 -1.45 8.12
N VAL A 117 8.67 -1.56 8.88
CA VAL A 117 7.79 -2.73 8.90
C VAL A 117 6.39 -2.26 8.60
N GLU A 118 5.74 -2.88 7.63
CA GLU A 118 4.38 -2.51 7.24
C GLU A 118 3.52 -3.72 6.87
N ALA A 119 2.21 -3.55 7.04
CA ALA A 119 1.19 -4.48 6.59
C ALA A 119 -0.12 -3.74 6.30
N PRO A 120 -0.90 -4.16 5.30
CA PRO A 120 -2.22 -3.59 5.06
C PRO A 120 -3.16 -3.90 6.21
N PHE A 121 -4.13 -3.01 6.44
CA PHE A 121 -5.26 -3.34 7.30
C PHE A 121 -6.18 -4.34 6.61
N ALA A 122 -6.70 -5.29 7.37
CA ALA A 122 -7.71 -6.24 6.93
C ALA A 122 -9.02 -5.51 6.64
N ILE A 123 -9.61 -5.82 5.49
CA ILE A 123 -10.94 -5.35 5.14
C ILE A 123 -11.98 -6.01 6.05
N LYS A 124 -13.03 -5.27 6.39
CA LYS A 124 -14.21 -5.85 7.06
C LYS A 124 -14.82 -6.94 6.20
N ILE A 125 -14.97 -8.15 6.75
CA ILE A 125 -15.45 -9.36 6.06
C ILE A 125 -16.74 -9.10 5.26
N GLU A 126 -17.65 -8.27 5.77
CA GLU A 126 -18.90 -7.89 5.10
C GLU A 126 -18.65 -7.28 3.71
N LYS A 127 -17.64 -6.42 3.58
CA LYS A 127 -17.26 -5.79 2.32
C LYS A 127 -16.48 -6.72 1.40
N GLU A 128 -15.84 -7.76 1.95
CA GLU A 128 -15.21 -8.80 1.15
C GLU A 128 -16.26 -9.58 0.37
N ASN A 129 -17.45 -9.81 0.93
CA ASN A 129 -18.56 -10.46 0.24
C ASN A 129 -19.34 -9.54 -0.73
N GLY A 130 -18.79 -8.37 -1.06
CA GLY A 130 -19.37 -7.47 -2.05
C GLY A 130 -19.44 -8.09 -3.45
N VAL A 131 -20.35 -7.56 -4.27
CA VAL A 131 -20.49 -7.94 -5.68
C VAL A 131 -19.28 -7.44 -6.46
N GLU A 132 -18.60 -8.33 -7.17
CA GLU A 132 -17.50 -7.97 -8.06
C GLU A 132 -18.00 -7.10 -9.21
N VAL A 133 -17.30 -5.99 -9.46
CA VAL A 133 -17.59 -5.06 -10.57
C VAL A 133 -16.58 -5.33 -11.66
N GLU A 134 -17.06 -5.77 -12.82
CA GLU A 134 -16.22 -5.99 -14.00
C GLU A 134 -15.56 -4.70 -14.45
N ILE A 135 -14.25 -4.75 -14.71
CA ILE A 135 -13.47 -3.63 -15.25
C ILE A 135 -13.42 -3.78 -16.78
N LYS A 136 -14.05 -2.87 -17.51
CA LYS A 136 -14.06 -2.86 -18.98
C LYS A 136 -13.03 -1.90 -19.55
N GLU A 137 -12.41 -2.24 -20.67
CA GLU A 137 -11.55 -1.28 -21.38
C GLU A 137 -12.37 -0.14 -21.98
N THR A 138 -11.78 1.06 -22.06
CA THR A 138 -12.37 2.23 -22.71
C THR A 138 -11.29 3.10 -23.36
N ASP A 139 -11.68 3.85 -24.39
CA ASP A 139 -10.84 4.89 -25.01
C ASP A 139 -11.10 6.28 -24.39
N GLU A 140 -11.95 6.36 -23.37
CA GLU A 140 -12.24 7.61 -22.65
C GLU A 140 -11.03 8.07 -21.82
N GLU A 141 -10.60 9.31 -22.03
CA GLU A 141 -9.56 9.97 -21.24
C GLU A 141 -10.15 10.70 -20.02
N GLU A 142 -9.28 11.23 -19.15
CA GLU A 142 -9.68 12.16 -18.09
C GLU A 142 -10.51 13.30 -18.68
N THR A 143 -11.71 13.54 -18.13
CA THR A 143 -12.52 14.68 -18.55
C THR A 143 -12.56 15.70 -17.43
N SER A 144 -12.24 16.96 -17.73
CA SER A 144 -12.61 18.09 -16.85
C SER A 144 -14.12 18.09 -16.60
N ASP A 145 -14.53 18.43 -15.38
CA ASP A 145 -15.90 18.41 -14.78
C ASP A 145 -17.06 19.09 -15.57
N ASP A 146 -16.91 19.37 -16.85
CA ASP A 146 -17.85 20.16 -17.65
C ASP A 146 -18.99 19.35 -18.28
N ASP A 147 -19.04 18.02 -18.10
CA ASP A 147 -20.12 17.17 -18.60
C ASP A 147 -21.20 16.93 -17.51
N LYS A 148 -21.92 18.01 -17.19
CA LYS A 148 -23.04 18.02 -16.22
C LYS A 148 -24.23 17.18 -16.71
N SER A 149 -24.62 16.16 -15.94
CA SER A 149 -25.85 16.20 -15.10
C SER A 149 -26.61 14.87 -14.91
N SER A 150 -26.25 13.77 -15.57
CA SER A 150 -27.08 12.54 -15.52
C SER A 150 -26.50 11.35 -14.74
N SER A 151 -25.24 11.41 -14.31
CA SER A 151 -24.60 10.29 -13.60
C SER A 151 -23.56 10.75 -12.58
N PHE A 152 -23.42 9.97 -11.52
CA PHE A 152 -22.26 10.02 -10.64
C PHE A 152 -21.02 9.57 -11.39
N LYS A 153 -19.92 10.30 -11.23
CA LYS A 153 -18.60 9.96 -11.79
C LYS A 153 -17.53 10.03 -10.70
N HIS A 154 -16.63 9.06 -10.67
CA HIS A 154 -15.44 9.08 -9.82
C HIS A 154 -14.23 8.50 -10.57
N GLU A 155 -13.06 9.09 -10.38
CA GLU A 155 -11.85 8.73 -11.12
C GLU A 155 -10.68 8.45 -10.18
N ILE A 156 -9.93 7.39 -10.47
CA ILE A 156 -8.76 6.96 -9.69
C ILE A 156 -7.66 6.49 -10.65
N ASP A 157 -6.48 7.11 -10.55
CA ASP A 157 -5.30 6.68 -11.29
C ASP A 157 -4.70 5.40 -10.68
N LEU A 158 -4.69 4.32 -11.47
CA LEU A 158 -4.01 3.05 -11.16
C LEU A 158 -3.05 2.64 -12.30
N SER A 159 -2.46 3.62 -12.98
CA SER A 159 -1.51 3.44 -14.09
C SER A 159 -0.32 2.53 -13.76
N VAL A 160 0.11 2.53 -12.51
CA VAL A 160 1.22 1.68 -12.02
C VAL A 160 0.84 0.22 -11.80
N PHE A 161 -0.44 -0.14 -11.92
CA PHE A 161 -0.95 -1.50 -11.80
C PHE A 161 -1.44 -2.04 -13.13
N LYS A 162 -1.16 -3.33 -13.35
CA LYS A 162 -1.75 -4.07 -14.47
C LYS A 162 -3.23 -4.36 -14.17
N PRO A 163 -4.08 -4.49 -15.20
CA PRO A 163 -5.51 -4.76 -15.01
C PRO A 163 -5.82 -5.99 -14.15
N ASP A 164 -5.06 -7.08 -14.35
CA ASP A 164 -5.18 -8.35 -13.61
C ASP A 164 -4.77 -8.25 -12.13
N HIS A 165 -4.07 -7.18 -11.75
CA HIS A 165 -3.73 -6.91 -10.36
C HIS A 165 -4.81 -6.13 -9.62
N ILE A 166 -5.86 -5.65 -10.30
CA ILE A 166 -6.89 -4.76 -9.74
C ILE A 166 -8.18 -5.52 -9.50
N SER A 167 -8.79 -5.33 -8.33
CA SER A 167 -10.11 -5.84 -7.98
C SER A 167 -11.01 -4.72 -7.48
N VAL A 168 -12.25 -4.70 -7.99
CA VAL A 168 -13.29 -3.76 -7.57
C VAL A 168 -14.48 -4.56 -7.04
N ARG A 169 -14.91 -4.26 -5.82
CA ARG A 169 -16.12 -4.85 -5.22
C ARG A 169 -17.05 -3.76 -4.73
N ARG A 170 -18.35 -3.96 -4.90
CA ARG A 170 -19.40 -3.11 -4.38
C ARG A 170 -20.16 -3.82 -3.27
N PHE A 171 -20.32 -3.17 -2.13
CA PHE A 171 -21.18 -3.59 -1.04
C PHE A 171 -22.15 -2.45 -0.71
N ASP A 172 -23.43 -2.61 -1.05
CA ASP A 172 -24.42 -1.53 -1.01
C ASP A 172 -23.94 -0.28 -1.75
N HIS A 173 -23.70 0.82 -1.03
CA HIS A 173 -23.15 2.07 -1.55
C HIS A 173 -21.63 2.19 -1.37
N ASP A 174 -20.97 1.24 -0.71
CA ASP A 174 -19.51 1.23 -0.58
C ASP A 174 -18.87 0.55 -1.80
N VAL A 175 -17.84 1.18 -2.36
CA VAL A 175 -16.96 0.58 -3.36
C VAL A 175 -15.59 0.40 -2.75
N VAL A 176 -15.09 -0.83 -2.84
CA VAL A 176 -13.77 -1.25 -2.38
C VAL A 176 -12.91 -1.52 -3.62
N ILE A 177 -11.76 -0.88 -3.68
CA ILE A 177 -10.77 -1.07 -4.73
C ILE A 177 -9.51 -1.62 -4.08
N ARG A 178 -9.00 -2.72 -4.62
CA ARG A 178 -7.68 -3.25 -4.27
C ARG A 178 -6.84 -3.33 -5.52
N ALA A 179 -5.54 -3.07 -5.39
CA ALA A 179 -4.57 -3.50 -6.38
C ALA A 179 -3.32 -4.05 -5.69
N GLU A 180 -2.78 -5.18 -6.14
CA GLU A 180 -1.61 -5.80 -5.54
C GLU A 180 -0.63 -6.28 -6.61
N HIS A 181 0.61 -5.83 -6.52
CA HIS A 181 1.68 -6.23 -7.42
C HIS A 181 2.91 -6.61 -6.59
N SER A 182 3.41 -7.83 -6.77
CA SER A 182 4.69 -8.27 -6.21
C SER A 182 5.52 -8.90 -7.31
N GLN A 183 6.75 -8.43 -7.47
CA GLN A 183 7.75 -8.99 -8.36
C GLN A 183 9.03 -9.26 -7.55
N ASP A 184 9.62 -10.43 -7.79
CA ASP A 184 10.91 -10.82 -7.22
C ASP A 184 11.85 -11.10 -8.39
N GLU A 185 12.87 -10.27 -8.55
CA GLU A 185 13.84 -10.37 -9.64
C GLU A 185 15.23 -10.08 -9.09
N ASP A 186 16.18 -11.00 -9.31
CA ASP A 186 17.57 -10.91 -8.85
C ASP A 186 17.75 -10.62 -7.34
N GLY A 187 16.82 -11.13 -6.51
CA GLY A 187 16.82 -10.91 -5.06
C GLY A 187 16.33 -9.53 -4.64
N ILE A 188 15.79 -8.74 -5.58
CA ILE A 188 15.10 -7.48 -5.35
C ILE A 188 13.59 -7.75 -5.41
N LYS A 189 12.96 -7.68 -4.23
CA LYS A 189 11.50 -7.76 -4.12
C LYS A 189 10.90 -6.35 -4.23
N VAL A 190 10.10 -6.12 -5.26
CA VAL A 190 9.25 -4.93 -5.41
C VAL A 190 7.82 -5.33 -5.09
N SER A 191 7.23 -4.72 -4.06
CA SER A 191 5.83 -4.91 -3.71
C SER A 191 5.12 -3.57 -3.71
N ARG A 192 3.94 -3.51 -4.33
CA ARG A 192 3.04 -2.35 -4.35
C ARG A 192 1.64 -2.85 -4.03
N SER A 193 0.96 -2.15 -3.15
CA SER A 193 -0.41 -2.46 -2.77
C SER A 193 -1.20 -1.17 -2.67
N PHE A 194 -2.36 -1.13 -3.31
CA PHE A 194 -3.31 -0.03 -3.22
C PHE A 194 -4.61 -0.54 -2.62
N HIS A 195 -5.20 0.26 -1.73
CA HIS A 195 -6.55 0.05 -1.25
C HIS A 195 -7.26 1.38 -1.24
N ARG A 196 -8.50 1.45 -1.72
CA ARG A 196 -9.33 2.64 -1.54
C ARG A 196 -10.77 2.24 -1.36
N GLU A 197 -11.44 2.97 -0.47
CA GLU A 197 -12.88 2.86 -0.28
C GLU A 197 -13.51 4.21 -0.58
N PHE A 198 -14.63 4.20 -1.32
CA PHE A 198 -15.46 5.38 -1.50
C PHE A 198 -16.94 5.01 -1.43
N LYS A 199 -17.77 6.01 -1.11
CA LYS A 199 -19.22 5.87 -1.10
C LYS A 199 -19.83 6.42 -2.38
N ILE A 200 -20.67 5.62 -3.00
CA ILE A 200 -21.60 6.07 -4.04
C ILE A 200 -22.66 6.93 -3.34
N PRO A 201 -22.89 8.18 -3.79
CA PRO A 201 -23.93 9.04 -3.26
C PRO A 201 -25.30 8.35 -3.23
N SER A 202 -26.14 8.68 -2.24
CA SER A 202 -27.46 8.06 -2.08
C SER A 202 -28.43 8.36 -3.22
N ASN A 203 -28.20 9.44 -3.97
CA ASN A 203 -28.96 9.80 -5.16
C ASN A 203 -28.46 9.10 -6.43
N ALA A 204 -27.50 8.17 -6.35
CA ALA A 204 -27.06 7.35 -7.47
C ALA A 204 -27.47 5.88 -7.29
N VAL A 205 -27.81 5.22 -8.40
CA VAL A 205 -28.22 3.81 -8.43
C VAL A 205 -26.98 2.93 -8.29
N SER A 206 -26.61 2.61 -7.05
CA SER A 206 -25.40 1.86 -6.72
C SER A 206 -25.30 0.50 -7.42
N GLY A 207 -26.44 -0.20 -7.60
CA GLY A 207 -26.51 -1.47 -8.31
C GLY A 207 -26.12 -1.42 -9.78
N GLU A 208 -26.12 -0.23 -10.39
CA GLU A 208 -25.75 -0.01 -11.79
C GLU A 208 -24.36 0.62 -11.96
N ILE A 209 -23.52 0.57 -10.92
CA ILE A 209 -22.15 1.06 -11.04
C ILE A 209 -21.37 0.28 -12.11
N ARG A 210 -20.67 1.02 -12.96
CA ARG A 210 -19.76 0.51 -13.97
C ARG A 210 -18.35 0.99 -13.66
N CYS A 211 -17.38 0.13 -13.92
CA CYS A 211 -15.96 0.45 -13.83
C CYS A 211 -15.33 0.27 -15.21
N GLN A 212 -14.64 1.31 -15.68
CA GLN A 212 -13.90 1.26 -16.94
C GLN A 212 -12.45 1.67 -16.70
N ARG A 213 -11.51 1.05 -17.40
CA ARG A 213 -10.10 1.39 -17.38
C ARG A 213 -9.67 1.85 -18.75
N ASN A 214 -9.04 3.02 -18.81
CA ASN A 214 -8.51 3.53 -20.08
C ASN A 214 -7.06 3.09 -20.33
N LYS A 215 -6.49 3.53 -21.45
CA LYS A 215 -5.12 3.20 -21.86
C LYS A 215 -4.05 3.82 -20.96
N SER A 216 -4.32 4.98 -20.35
CA SER A 216 -3.42 5.63 -19.39
C SER A 216 -3.45 4.97 -18.00
N GLY A 217 -4.45 4.13 -17.73
CA GLY A 217 -4.60 3.37 -16.49
C GLY A 217 -5.48 4.05 -15.44
N LEU A 218 -6.23 5.08 -15.84
CA LEU A 218 -7.29 5.68 -15.05
C LEU A 218 -8.48 4.72 -14.96
N LEU A 219 -8.95 4.46 -13.74
CA LEU A 219 -10.25 3.85 -13.49
C LEU A 219 -11.33 4.92 -13.40
N ILE A 220 -12.38 4.75 -14.19
CA ILE A 220 -13.55 5.60 -14.24
C ILE A 220 -14.75 4.82 -13.74
N PHE A 221 -15.34 5.29 -12.64
CA PHE A 221 -16.55 4.75 -12.04
C PHE A 221 -17.74 5.60 -12.44
N ARG A 222 -18.83 4.98 -12.89
CA ARG A 222 -20.08 5.67 -13.19
C ARG A 222 -21.29 4.94 -12.65
N ALA A 223 -22.26 5.68 -12.14
CA ALA A 223 -23.58 5.17 -11.79
C ALA A 223 -24.65 6.20 -12.18
N PRO A 224 -25.78 5.79 -12.76
CA PRO A 224 -26.84 6.73 -13.10
C PRO A 224 -27.40 7.36 -11.82
N LEU A 225 -27.80 8.63 -11.89
CA LEU A 225 -28.56 9.25 -10.80
C LEU A 225 -29.98 8.66 -10.81
N ALA A 226 -30.55 8.43 -9.62
CA ALA A 226 -31.95 8.05 -9.50
C ALA A 226 -32.81 9.19 -10.09
N ALA A 227 -33.84 8.84 -10.86
CA ALA A 227 -34.81 9.84 -11.29
C ALA A 227 -35.49 10.43 -10.05
N ASP A 228 -35.53 11.75 -9.94
CA ASP A 228 -36.34 12.41 -8.91
C ASP A 228 -37.81 12.06 -9.20
N ASP A 229 -38.40 11.18 -8.40
CA ASP A 229 -39.86 11.01 -8.34
C ASP A 229 -40.44 12.27 -7.69
N SER A 230 -40.73 13.28 -8.53
CA SER A 230 -41.47 14.49 -8.17
C SER A 230 -42.97 14.32 -8.37
#